data_AF-A0A350C4Y5-F1
#
_entry.id   AF-A0A350C4Y5-F1
#
_cell.length_a   1.000
_cell.length_b   1.000
_cell.length_c   1.000
_cell.angle_alpha   90.00
_cell.angle_beta   90.00
_cell.angle_gamma   90.00
#
_symmetry.space_group_name_H-M   'P 1'
#
loop_
_entity.id
_entity.type
_entity.pdbx_description
1 polymer ?
#
loop_
_entity_poly.entity_id
_entity_poly.type
_entity_poly.pdbx_seq_one_letter_code
_entity_poly.pdbx_strand_id
1 'polypeptide(L)'
;MWNFVGKQNGSQGYEPWDLKAGHWESGLSAFDESSLLRKVLPGSGEGYYEQDAITDVMKNNESKNHYFFLPLIFGLFGLLFHARNSPKEFMAIMMLFLMTGLGIIIYSNQPPNEPRERDYVLVGSFMTFCIWIGMAVPALYSIFKERLSLPSIGAAGMAAILVLSAPVIMGFQNFDDHSRAHHTASRDYASNFLNSVDENAIIFTYGDNDTYPLWYAQEVEGIRRDVRVVNLSLIAVDWYINKLRNKVNDSPALKLTIPAEGYRGKNKNQVYFATPAGIENNPEAPIEAILNYMNDPRSIRDDGAGNRFNTLPTRNIFIPANRDKLIANGLLSASDTINRVGKIPIKFSDSKGYLLKDEVAILDVIGSNFADRAIYFAVTCKNEKLLGLNDYMQMEGLGLRLVPFDSGSDRNLPGLYGSGRLDIDKTFDNVMTKWKWGNFDTVDTYVNGSYGAEVTAMKVIMLRLSSKLTEMRDNERAALVANKYFESFPHNNFTYDASIIPFINVLLRANKYDDAKKHIRILAIATSQNMTFYESLHGEVLASSWRDDMRYDLRSVNDLLSISSQMEDPDFLKEMEGLLKEYMPSQTPVKN
;
A
#
# COMPACT_ATOMS: atom_id res chain seq x y z
N MET A 1 15.94 -11.73 -13.88
CA MET A 1 17.29 -12.22 -13.50
C MET A 1 17.46 -12.45 -12.00
N TRP A 2 16.65 -11.82 -11.15
CA TRP A 2 16.71 -11.93 -9.68
C TRP A 2 16.90 -13.35 -9.15
N ASN A 3 16.04 -14.29 -9.54
CA ASN A 3 16.09 -15.68 -9.07
C ASN A 3 17.31 -16.50 -9.54
N PHE A 4 18.12 -15.98 -10.46
CA PHE A 4 19.21 -16.71 -11.10
C PHE A 4 20.60 -16.12 -10.85
N VAL A 5 20.67 -14.82 -10.56
CA VAL A 5 21.93 -14.07 -10.39
C VAL A 5 22.01 -13.35 -9.05
N GLY A 6 20.88 -12.85 -8.58
CA GLY A 6 20.78 -11.95 -7.43
C GLY A 6 20.04 -10.67 -7.78
N LYS A 7 19.80 -9.82 -6.79
CA LYS A 7 18.99 -8.59 -6.89
C LYS A 7 19.64 -7.46 -6.10
N GLN A 8 19.59 -6.25 -6.65
CA GLN A 8 20.18 -5.06 -5.99
C GLN A 8 19.35 -4.60 -4.77
N ASN A 9 18.04 -4.87 -4.80
CA ASN A 9 17.07 -4.63 -3.75
C ASN A 9 15.75 -5.36 -4.08
N GLY A 10 14.77 -5.26 -3.19
CA GLY A 10 13.44 -5.86 -3.31
C GLY A 10 12.39 -4.97 -3.96
N SER A 11 12.77 -3.84 -4.56
CA SER A 11 11.84 -2.91 -5.23
C SER A 11 11.62 -3.34 -6.68
N GLN A 12 10.36 -3.48 -7.09
CA GLN A 12 10.00 -3.78 -8.47
C GLN A 12 10.41 -2.64 -9.42
N GLY A 13 11.04 -2.99 -10.54
CA GLY A 13 11.29 -2.05 -11.63
C GLY A 13 10.09 -1.97 -12.56
N TYR A 14 9.70 -0.76 -12.93
CA TYR A 14 8.66 -0.51 -13.95
C TYR A 14 9.27 -0.10 -15.28
N GLU A 15 10.34 0.69 -15.21
CA GLU A 15 10.95 1.30 -16.40
C GLU A 15 12.41 0.88 -16.52
N PRO A 16 12.89 0.45 -17.70
CA PRO A 16 14.27 -0.01 -17.87
C PRO A 16 15.36 1.03 -17.57
N TRP A 17 15.02 2.32 -17.58
CA TRP A 17 15.96 3.41 -17.31
C TRP A 17 16.01 3.86 -15.85
N ASP A 18 15.09 3.36 -15.00
CA ASP A 18 15.09 3.67 -13.57
C ASP A 18 16.02 2.71 -12.84
N LEU A 19 17.23 3.19 -12.54
CA LEU A 19 18.26 2.39 -11.87
C LEU A 19 17.97 2.14 -10.39
N LYS A 20 16.91 2.71 -9.81
CA LYS A 20 16.56 2.52 -8.40
C LYS A 20 16.00 1.15 -8.09
N ALA A 21 15.37 0.48 -9.05
CA ALA A 21 14.57 -0.71 -8.79
C ALA A 21 14.64 -1.73 -9.94
N GLY A 22 14.33 -3.00 -9.66
CA GLY A 22 14.17 -4.03 -10.68
C GLY A 22 15.46 -4.64 -11.26
N HIS A 23 16.64 -4.17 -10.86
CA HIS A 23 17.90 -4.67 -11.43
C HIS A 23 18.51 -5.84 -10.66
N TRP A 24 19.24 -6.68 -11.41
CA TRP A 24 20.02 -7.77 -10.84
C TRP A 24 21.38 -7.27 -10.38
N GLU A 25 21.93 -7.92 -9.36
CA GLU A 25 23.29 -7.72 -8.88
C GLU A 25 23.84 -9.08 -8.48
N SER A 26 25.05 -9.42 -8.96
CA SER A 26 25.63 -10.75 -8.79
C SER A 26 26.53 -10.89 -7.58
N GLY A 27 27.07 -9.78 -7.07
CA GLY A 27 28.11 -9.74 -6.04
C GLY A 27 29.54 -9.86 -6.60
N LEU A 28 29.70 -9.76 -7.92
CA LEU A 28 31.00 -9.76 -8.60
C LEU A 28 31.15 -8.43 -9.35
N SER A 29 31.88 -7.47 -8.78
CA SER A 29 32.05 -6.12 -9.35
C SER A 29 32.42 -6.13 -10.83
N ALA A 30 33.38 -6.97 -11.24
CA ALA A 30 33.77 -7.09 -12.65
C ALA A 30 32.61 -7.42 -13.62
N PHE A 31 31.56 -8.10 -13.15
CA PHE A 31 30.36 -8.43 -13.91
C PHE A 31 29.25 -7.41 -13.69
N ASP A 32 29.08 -6.94 -12.45
CA ASP A 32 28.04 -5.98 -12.07
C ASP A 32 28.27 -4.59 -12.68
N GLU A 33 29.52 -4.22 -12.91
CA GLU A 33 29.92 -2.94 -13.53
C GLU A 33 30.10 -3.05 -15.06
N SER A 34 29.99 -4.26 -15.61
CA SER A 34 30.21 -4.51 -17.03
C SER A 34 29.06 -3.96 -17.88
N SER A 35 29.34 -2.87 -18.60
CA SER A 35 28.40 -2.29 -19.56
C SER A 35 27.96 -3.27 -20.65
N LEU A 36 28.83 -4.23 -21.02
CA LEU A 36 28.49 -5.26 -22.01
C LEU A 36 27.48 -6.26 -21.46
N LEU A 37 27.72 -6.80 -20.26
CA LEU A 37 26.81 -7.78 -19.67
C LEU A 37 25.47 -7.17 -19.34
N ARG A 38 25.46 -5.91 -18.88
CA ARG A 38 24.22 -5.17 -18.62
C ARG A 38 23.37 -4.98 -19.87
N LYS A 39 23.98 -4.80 -21.04
CA LYS A 39 23.27 -4.69 -22.33
C LYS A 39 22.70 -6.02 -22.84
N VAL A 40 23.37 -7.14 -22.56
CA VAL A 40 23.01 -8.45 -23.11
C VAL A 40 22.01 -9.18 -22.22
N LEU A 41 22.12 -9.04 -20.91
CA LEU A 41 21.24 -9.71 -19.96
C LEU A 41 19.99 -8.86 -19.70
N PRO A 42 18.79 -9.48 -19.67
CA PRO A 42 17.56 -8.74 -19.40
C PRO A 42 17.49 -8.28 -17.94
N GLY A 43 16.88 -7.11 -17.73
CA GLY A 43 16.69 -6.55 -16.38
C GLY A 43 17.89 -5.79 -15.84
N SER A 44 18.94 -5.57 -16.63
CA SER A 44 19.96 -4.55 -16.37
C SER A 44 19.64 -3.35 -17.25
N GLY A 45 19.31 -2.20 -16.64
CA GLY A 45 19.01 -0.98 -17.38
C GLY A 45 20.21 -0.49 -18.20
N GLU A 46 20.01 0.53 -19.03
CA GLU A 46 21.08 1.12 -19.86
C GLU A 46 22.11 1.96 -19.07
N GLY A 47 22.16 1.83 -17.74
CA GLY A 47 23.07 2.60 -16.88
C GLY A 47 23.66 1.83 -15.70
N TYR A 48 24.66 2.43 -15.08
CA TYR A 48 25.37 1.95 -13.89
C TYR A 48 25.72 3.15 -13.00
N TYR A 49 25.78 2.92 -11.69
CA TYR A 49 26.30 3.86 -10.71
C TYR A 49 27.36 3.16 -9.86
N GLU A 50 28.44 3.89 -9.54
CA GLU A 50 29.56 3.37 -8.78
C GLU A 50 29.12 2.83 -7.42
N GLN A 51 29.47 1.57 -7.13
CA GLN A 51 29.11 0.91 -5.88
C GLN A 51 29.85 1.47 -4.65
N ASP A 52 30.96 2.18 -4.85
CA ASP A 52 31.77 2.73 -3.76
C ASP A 52 31.11 3.93 -3.05
N ALA A 53 30.18 4.62 -3.71
CA ALA A 53 29.53 5.83 -3.21
C ALA A 53 28.07 5.62 -2.77
N ILE A 54 27.58 4.38 -2.72
CA ILE A 54 26.21 4.08 -2.29
C ILE A 54 26.01 4.41 -0.82
N THR A 55 24.77 4.73 -0.45
CA THR A 55 24.43 5.06 0.94
C THR A 55 24.43 3.83 1.84
N ASP A 56 24.55 4.04 3.15
CA ASP A 56 24.51 2.93 4.12
C ASP A 56 23.18 2.17 4.04
N VAL A 57 22.08 2.85 3.74
CA VAL A 57 20.76 2.24 3.54
C VAL A 57 20.77 1.32 2.32
N MET A 58 21.35 1.75 1.20
CA MET A 58 21.45 0.90 0.00
C MET A 58 22.38 -0.29 0.22
N LYS A 59 23.48 -0.08 0.94
CA LYS A 59 24.48 -1.11 1.23
C LYS A 59 23.97 -2.19 2.17
N ASN A 60 23.24 -1.79 3.21
CA ASN A 60 22.73 -2.69 4.25
C ASN A 60 21.29 -3.14 3.99
N ASN A 61 20.74 -2.90 2.80
CA ASN A 61 19.41 -3.36 2.43
C ASN A 61 19.39 -4.90 2.45
N GLU A 62 18.59 -5.49 3.33
CA GLU A 62 18.52 -6.93 3.54
C GLU A 62 18.00 -7.66 2.30
N SER A 63 17.29 -6.96 1.42
CA SER A 63 16.84 -7.53 0.14
C SER A 63 17.89 -7.43 -0.97
N LYS A 64 19.13 -7.03 -0.68
CA LYS A 64 20.25 -7.09 -1.62
C LYS A 64 20.90 -8.47 -1.56
N ASN A 65 20.63 -9.31 -2.55
CA ASN A 65 20.96 -10.74 -2.51
C ASN A 65 21.90 -11.10 -3.66
N HIS A 66 23.01 -11.79 -3.38
CA HIS A 66 24.04 -12.14 -4.36
C HIS A 66 24.18 -13.64 -4.56
N TYR A 67 23.95 -14.13 -5.78
CA TYR A 67 24.07 -15.57 -6.11
C TYR A 67 25.25 -15.89 -7.02
N PHE A 68 26.06 -14.89 -7.39
CA PHE A 68 27.29 -15.07 -8.17
C PHE A 68 27.09 -15.84 -9.48
N PHE A 69 25.91 -15.71 -10.11
CA PHE A 69 25.47 -16.48 -11.28
C PHE A 69 25.38 -18.01 -11.09
N LEU A 70 25.62 -18.55 -9.89
CA LEU A 70 25.71 -19.99 -9.68
C LEU A 70 24.43 -20.75 -10.09
N PRO A 71 23.21 -20.30 -9.70
CA PRO A 71 21.98 -20.96 -10.15
C PRO A 71 21.85 -20.96 -11.68
N LEU A 72 22.15 -19.83 -12.33
CA LEU A 72 22.10 -19.71 -13.78
C LEU A 72 23.10 -20.65 -14.47
N ILE A 73 24.37 -20.62 -14.05
CA ILE A 73 25.46 -21.40 -14.64
C ILE A 73 25.18 -22.89 -14.51
N PHE A 74 24.79 -23.37 -13.32
CA PHE A 74 24.45 -24.78 -13.13
C PHE A 74 23.21 -25.18 -13.92
N GLY A 75 22.17 -24.35 -13.94
CA GLY A 75 20.99 -24.60 -14.76
C GLY A 75 21.31 -24.73 -16.25
N LEU A 76 22.15 -23.85 -16.80
CA LEU A 76 22.60 -23.94 -18.19
C LEU A 76 23.48 -25.17 -18.46
N PHE A 77 24.40 -25.52 -17.55
CA PHE A 77 25.21 -26.72 -17.71
C PHE A 77 24.36 -28.00 -17.70
N GLY A 78 23.44 -28.13 -16.75
CA GLY A 78 22.56 -29.29 -16.68
C GLY A 78 21.55 -29.34 -17.83
N LEU A 79 21.09 -28.18 -18.33
CA LEU A 79 20.27 -28.09 -19.53
C LEU A 79 21.02 -28.64 -20.75
N LEU A 80 22.25 -28.19 -20.99
CA LEU A 80 23.07 -28.64 -22.12
C LEU A 80 23.43 -30.12 -22.00
N PHE A 81 23.73 -30.60 -20.79
CA PHE A 81 23.97 -32.01 -20.52
C PHE A 81 22.72 -32.86 -20.79
N HIS A 82 21.56 -32.44 -20.30
CA HIS A 82 20.29 -33.13 -20.52
C HIS A 82 19.95 -33.21 -22.01
N ALA A 83 20.10 -32.09 -22.74
CA ALA A 83 19.85 -32.03 -24.18
C ALA A 83 20.72 -33.00 -25.00
N ARG A 84 22.00 -33.17 -24.60
CA ARG A 84 22.93 -34.08 -25.30
C ARG A 84 22.69 -35.55 -24.98
N ASN A 85 22.39 -35.88 -23.73
CA ASN A 85 22.33 -37.28 -23.28
C ASN A 85 20.93 -37.90 -23.47
N SER A 86 19.87 -37.12 -23.27
CA SER A 86 18.48 -37.60 -23.38
C SER A 86 17.59 -36.61 -24.15
N PRO A 87 17.73 -36.49 -25.49
CA PRO A 87 17.03 -35.47 -26.26
C PRO A 87 15.49 -35.59 -26.18
N LYS A 88 14.95 -36.81 -26.07
CA LYS A 88 13.49 -37.02 -25.96
C LYS A 88 12.93 -36.50 -24.64
N GLU A 89 13.60 -36.83 -23.53
CA GLU A 89 13.23 -36.36 -22.19
C GLU A 89 13.43 -34.85 -22.06
N PHE A 90 14.55 -34.35 -22.62
CA PHE A 90 14.84 -32.94 -22.70
C PHE A 90 13.72 -32.17 -23.41
N MET A 91 13.23 -32.67 -24.55
CA MET A 91 12.14 -32.00 -25.27
C MET A 91 10.85 -31.94 -24.45
N ALA A 92 10.53 -32.98 -23.67
CA ALA A 92 9.35 -32.96 -22.79
C ALA A 92 9.49 -31.90 -21.68
N ILE A 93 10.64 -31.86 -21.00
CA ILE A 93 10.94 -30.87 -19.95
C ILE A 93 11.04 -29.45 -20.52
N MET A 94 11.62 -29.28 -21.70
CA MET A 94 11.68 -28.00 -22.41
C MET A 94 10.29 -27.50 -22.78
N MET A 95 9.39 -28.37 -23.27
CA MET A 95 8.00 -27.99 -23.51
C MET A 95 7.31 -27.53 -22.22
N LEU A 96 7.54 -28.23 -21.10
CA LEU A 96 7.00 -27.82 -19.80
C LEU A 96 7.52 -26.43 -19.41
N PHE A 97 8.83 -26.19 -19.51
CA PHE A 97 9.45 -24.88 -19.24
C PHE A 97 8.85 -23.77 -20.10
N LEU A 98 8.71 -24.01 -21.41
CA LEU A 98 8.17 -23.03 -22.35
C LEU A 98 6.69 -22.75 -22.08
N MET A 99 5.87 -23.78 -21.83
CA MET A 99 4.44 -23.62 -21.60
C MET A 99 4.14 -22.94 -20.26
N THR A 100 4.88 -23.28 -19.20
CA THR A 100 4.70 -22.70 -17.85
C THR A 100 5.49 -21.40 -17.63
N GLY A 101 6.28 -20.98 -18.63
CA GLY A 101 6.95 -19.69 -18.68
C GLY A 101 6.33 -18.82 -19.77
N LEU A 102 6.98 -18.77 -20.94
CA LEU A 102 6.59 -17.91 -22.07
C LEU A 102 5.14 -18.14 -22.54
N GLY A 103 4.67 -19.39 -22.56
CA GLY A 103 3.32 -19.74 -22.98
C GLY A 103 2.25 -19.11 -22.09
N ILE A 104 2.45 -19.12 -20.76
CA ILE A 104 1.50 -18.53 -19.81
C ILE A 104 1.50 -17.00 -19.90
N ILE A 105 2.65 -16.38 -20.16
CA ILE A 105 2.77 -14.92 -20.34
C ILE A 105 1.93 -14.48 -21.56
N ILE A 106 2.07 -15.20 -22.68
CA ILE A 106 1.30 -14.94 -23.91
C ILE A 106 -0.20 -15.22 -23.67
N TYR A 107 -0.53 -16.35 -23.05
CA TYR A 107 -1.91 -16.76 -22.81
C TYR A 107 -2.67 -15.80 -21.89
N SER A 108 -2.03 -15.39 -20.79
CA SER A 108 -2.62 -14.45 -19.82
C SER A 108 -2.59 -13.00 -20.29
N ASN A 109 -1.90 -12.70 -21.40
CA ASN A 109 -1.74 -11.35 -21.94
C ASN A 109 -1.30 -10.35 -20.85
N GLN A 110 -0.24 -10.72 -20.12
CA GLN A 110 0.23 -9.94 -18.97
C GLN A 110 0.69 -8.55 -19.45
N PRO A 111 0.19 -7.45 -18.85
CA PRO A 111 0.69 -6.12 -19.15
C PRO A 111 2.16 -6.00 -18.74
N PRO A 112 2.97 -5.16 -19.42
CA PRO A 112 4.38 -4.95 -19.06
C PRO A 112 4.55 -4.47 -17.62
N ASN A 113 3.65 -3.60 -17.15
CA ASN A 113 3.66 -3.04 -15.80
C ASN A 113 2.52 -3.61 -14.97
N GLU A 114 2.87 -4.36 -13.93
CA GLU A 114 1.95 -4.90 -12.94
C GLU A 114 2.16 -4.22 -11.58
N PRO A 115 1.12 -4.05 -10.74
CA PRO A 115 1.26 -3.36 -9.44
C PRO A 115 2.23 -4.01 -8.46
N ARG A 116 2.59 -5.27 -8.70
CA ARG A 116 3.58 -6.05 -7.94
C ARG A 116 4.12 -7.15 -8.84
N GLU A 117 5.30 -7.66 -8.53
CA GLU A 117 5.83 -8.87 -9.15
C GLU A 117 4.86 -10.05 -9.01
N ARG A 118 4.69 -10.80 -10.11
CA ARG A 118 3.80 -11.97 -10.19
C ARG A 118 4.57 -13.25 -10.55
N ASP A 119 5.73 -13.39 -9.95
CA ASP A 119 6.60 -14.57 -10.05
C ASP A 119 5.86 -15.90 -9.76
N TYR A 120 4.86 -15.89 -8.87
CA TYR A 120 4.01 -17.04 -8.57
C TYR A 120 3.30 -17.63 -9.81
N VAL A 121 3.03 -16.84 -10.85
CA VAL A 121 2.44 -17.32 -12.10
C VAL A 121 3.45 -18.16 -12.90
N LEU A 122 4.74 -17.91 -12.72
CA LEU A 122 5.84 -18.54 -13.44
C LEU A 122 6.52 -19.68 -12.66
N VAL A 123 5.99 -20.04 -11.48
CA VAL A 123 6.56 -21.08 -10.59
C VAL A 123 6.82 -22.40 -11.31
N GLY A 124 5.94 -22.81 -12.24
CA GLY A 124 6.17 -24.02 -13.03
C GLY A 124 7.47 -24.00 -13.84
N SER A 125 7.80 -22.84 -14.43
CA SER A 125 9.05 -22.68 -15.18
C SER A 125 10.28 -22.67 -14.26
N PHE A 126 10.18 -22.07 -13.07
CA PHE A 126 11.26 -22.07 -12.08
C PHE A 126 11.53 -23.46 -11.53
N MET A 127 10.48 -24.23 -11.19
CA MET A 127 10.60 -25.63 -10.79
C MET A 127 11.28 -26.46 -11.88
N THR A 128 10.91 -26.23 -13.15
CA THR A 128 11.52 -26.91 -14.29
C THR A 128 13.01 -26.56 -14.43
N PHE A 129 13.39 -25.29 -14.25
CA PHE A 129 14.78 -24.88 -14.28
C PHE A 129 15.60 -25.48 -13.13
N CYS A 130 15.00 -25.66 -11.95
CA CYS A 130 15.66 -26.34 -10.82
C CYS A 130 16.03 -27.80 -11.14
N ILE A 131 15.24 -28.49 -11.98
CA ILE A 131 15.61 -29.83 -12.48
C ILE A 131 16.93 -29.74 -13.25
N TRP A 132 17.09 -28.73 -14.11
CA TRP A 132 18.34 -28.54 -14.84
C TRP A 132 19.50 -28.13 -13.92
N ILE A 133 19.28 -27.36 -12.86
CA ILE A 133 20.31 -27.13 -11.83
C ILE A 133 20.77 -28.48 -11.24
N GLY A 134 19.84 -29.37 -10.88
CA GLY A 134 20.17 -30.72 -10.40
C GLY A 134 20.93 -31.57 -11.43
N MET A 135 20.58 -31.46 -12.72
CA MET A 135 21.28 -32.13 -13.82
C MET A 135 22.71 -31.61 -14.04
N ALA A 136 23.11 -30.50 -13.42
CA ALA A 136 24.51 -30.08 -13.40
C ALA A 136 25.40 -31.05 -12.62
N VAL A 137 24.86 -31.80 -11.65
CA VAL A 137 25.63 -32.79 -10.88
C VAL A 137 26.20 -33.89 -11.78
N PRO A 138 25.40 -34.63 -12.56
CA PRO A 138 25.94 -35.62 -13.49
C PRO A 138 26.81 -34.99 -14.58
N ALA A 139 26.53 -33.76 -15.00
CA ALA A 139 27.36 -33.04 -15.97
C ALA A 139 28.77 -32.73 -15.45
N LEU A 140 28.88 -32.22 -14.23
CA LEU A 140 30.16 -31.96 -13.59
C LEU A 140 30.86 -33.26 -13.22
N TYR A 141 30.13 -34.28 -12.78
CA TYR A 141 30.68 -35.60 -12.52
C TYR A 141 31.38 -36.18 -13.75
N SER A 142 30.77 -36.12 -14.94
CA SER A 142 31.42 -36.61 -16.17
C SER A 142 32.69 -35.83 -16.48
N ILE A 143 32.69 -34.50 -16.31
CA ILE A 143 33.89 -33.67 -16.51
C ILE A 143 34.98 -34.05 -15.51
N PHE A 144 34.66 -34.15 -14.23
CA PHE A 144 35.62 -34.46 -13.17
C PHE A 144 36.21 -35.86 -13.30
N LYS A 145 35.39 -36.83 -13.71
CA LYS A 145 35.83 -38.20 -13.94
C LYS A 145 36.67 -38.33 -15.20
N GLU A 146 36.25 -37.73 -16.31
CA GLU A 146 36.84 -37.97 -17.64
C GLU A 146 37.97 -37.00 -17.98
N ARG A 147 37.89 -35.75 -17.52
CA ARG A 147 38.87 -34.69 -17.84
C ARG A 147 39.88 -34.46 -16.73
N LEU A 148 39.46 -34.62 -15.47
CA LEU A 148 40.34 -34.44 -14.30
C LEU A 148 40.79 -35.77 -13.68
N SER A 149 40.32 -36.91 -14.20
CA SER A 149 40.68 -38.26 -13.75
C SER A 149 40.50 -38.49 -12.25
N LEU A 150 39.51 -37.83 -11.64
CA LEU A 150 39.20 -38.01 -10.21
C LEU A 150 38.56 -39.38 -9.94
N PRO A 151 38.82 -40.02 -8.78
CA PRO A 151 38.11 -41.23 -8.37
C PRO A 151 36.60 -41.02 -8.35
N SER A 152 35.81 -42.03 -8.72
CA SER A 152 34.35 -41.86 -8.96
C SER A 152 33.60 -41.28 -7.76
N ILE A 153 33.90 -41.74 -6.54
CA ILE A 153 33.29 -41.20 -5.32
C ILE A 153 33.70 -39.74 -5.09
N GLY A 154 34.98 -39.42 -5.31
CA GLY A 154 35.49 -38.05 -5.18
C GLY A 154 34.87 -37.10 -6.20
N ALA A 155 34.78 -37.52 -7.46
CA ALA A 155 34.13 -36.75 -8.54
C ALA A 155 32.64 -36.48 -8.23
N ALA A 156 31.91 -37.50 -7.76
CA ALA A 156 30.50 -37.36 -7.43
C ALA A 156 30.28 -36.44 -6.22
N GLY A 157 31.10 -36.60 -5.16
CA GLY A 157 31.06 -35.73 -3.99
C GLY A 157 31.37 -34.28 -4.33
N MET A 158 32.42 -34.02 -5.10
CA MET A 158 32.79 -32.66 -5.53
C MET A 158 31.70 -32.01 -6.40
N ALA A 159 31.14 -32.75 -7.36
CA ALA A 159 30.05 -32.24 -8.19
C ALA A 159 28.81 -31.90 -7.36
N ALA A 160 28.42 -32.78 -6.44
CA ALA A 160 27.29 -32.53 -5.55
C ALA A 160 27.50 -31.30 -4.66
N ILE A 161 28.67 -31.18 -4.03
CA ILE A 161 29.00 -30.02 -3.17
C ILE A 161 28.96 -28.72 -3.97
N LEU A 162 29.55 -28.70 -5.17
CA LEU A 162 29.56 -27.51 -6.01
C LEU A 162 28.14 -27.10 -6.43
N VAL A 163 27.30 -28.03 -6.88
CA VAL A 163 25.93 -27.68 -7.29
C VAL A 163 25.07 -27.30 -6.09
N LEU A 164 25.22 -27.96 -4.95
CA LEU A 164 24.52 -27.62 -3.71
C LEU A 164 24.90 -26.23 -3.17
N SER A 165 26.05 -25.68 -3.57
CA SER A 165 26.40 -24.29 -3.19
C SER A 165 25.34 -23.27 -3.66
N ALA A 166 24.70 -23.49 -4.82
CA ALA A 166 23.68 -22.58 -5.33
C ALA A 166 22.44 -22.48 -4.41
N PRO A 167 21.70 -23.57 -4.11
CA PRO A 167 20.57 -23.50 -3.20
C PRO A 167 20.98 -23.15 -1.75
N VAL A 168 22.19 -23.49 -1.32
CA VAL A 168 22.71 -23.08 0.00
C VAL A 168 22.88 -21.57 0.05
N ILE A 169 23.58 -20.96 -0.92
CA ILE A 169 23.76 -19.50 -0.99
C ILE A 169 22.42 -18.80 -1.11
N MET A 170 21.52 -19.27 -1.98
CA MET A 170 20.16 -18.71 -2.06
C MET A 170 19.42 -18.81 -0.72
N GLY A 171 19.51 -19.93 -0.01
CA GLY A 171 18.89 -20.10 1.30
C GLY A 171 19.39 -19.09 2.33
N PHE A 172 20.71 -18.85 2.40
CA PHE A 172 21.31 -17.89 3.32
C PHE A 172 21.03 -16.43 2.93
N GLN A 173 21.15 -16.12 1.64
CA GLN A 173 20.98 -14.76 1.10
C GLN A 173 19.54 -14.26 1.10
N ASN A 174 18.54 -15.13 1.26
CA ASN A 174 17.13 -14.71 1.33
C ASN A 174 16.51 -14.96 2.71
N PHE A 175 17.30 -15.33 3.72
CA PHE A 175 16.70 -15.76 4.98
C PHE A 175 16.11 -14.59 5.76
N ASP A 176 16.84 -13.49 5.83
CA ASP A 176 16.47 -12.25 6.51
C ASP A 176 15.33 -11.49 5.80
N ASP A 177 15.37 -11.33 4.49
CA ASP A 177 14.34 -10.57 3.75
C ASP A 177 13.04 -11.36 3.49
N HIS A 178 13.11 -12.69 3.46
CA HIS A 178 11.92 -13.54 3.32
C HIS A 178 11.32 -13.98 4.66
N SER A 179 12.07 -13.97 5.76
CA SER A 179 11.52 -14.35 7.06
C SER A 179 10.32 -13.46 7.41
N ARG A 180 9.24 -14.11 7.84
CA ARG A 180 8.04 -13.44 8.38
C ARG A 180 7.77 -13.83 9.82
N ALA A 181 8.74 -14.47 10.47
CA ALA A 181 8.56 -15.06 11.81
C ALA A 181 8.11 -14.05 12.86
N HIS A 182 8.52 -12.78 12.71
CA HIS A 182 8.19 -11.70 13.64
C HIS A 182 7.19 -10.70 13.07
N HIS A 183 6.71 -10.88 11.83
CA HIS A 183 5.81 -9.92 11.20
C HIS A 183 4.35 -10.15 11.61
N THR A 184 3.82 -9.28 12.45
CA THR A 184 2.39 -9.28 12.83
C THR A 184 1.61 -8.16 12.16
N ALA A 185 2.24 -7.36 11.31
CA ALA A 185 1.71 -6.11 10.77
C ALA A 185 0.34 -6.24 10.10
N SER A 186 0.11 -7.23 9.24
CA SER A 186 -1.19 -7.40 8.58
C SER A 186 -2.32 -7.64 9.60
N ARG A 187 -2.05 -8.46 10.62
CA ARG A 187 -2.99 -8.78 11.69
C ARG A 187 -3.21 -7.58 12.62
N ASP A 188 -2.14 -6.88 12.97
CA ASP A 188 -2.19 -5.73 13.88
C ASP A 188 -2.86 -4.52 13.21
N TYR A 189 -2.58 -4.27 11.94
CA TYR A 189 -3.26 -3.25 11.17
C TYR A 189 -4.76 -3.52 11.02
N ALA A 190 -5.14 -4.79 10.81
CA ALA A 190 -6.54 -5.21 10.85
C ALA A 190 -7.21 -4.93 12.21
N SER A 191 -6.50 -5.25 13.29
CA SER A 191 -6.92 -4.91 14.65
C SER A 191 -7.07 -3.39 14.83
N ASN A 192 -6.18 -2.58 14.27
CA ASN A 192 -6.25 -1.11 14.39
C ASN A 192 -7.49 -0.55 13.68
N PHE A 193 -7.84 -1.05 12.50
CA PHE A 193 -9.10 -0.70 11.82
C PHE A 193 -10.32 -1.07 12.66
N LEU A 194 -10.37 -2.33 13.10
CA LEU A 194 -11.50 -2.85 13.86
C LEU A 194 -11.68 -2.10 15.19
N ASN A 195 -10.59 -1.72 15.86
CA ASN A 195 -10.64 -0.96 17.11
C ASN A 195 -10.83 0.55 16.92
N SER A 196 -10.76 1.05 15.67
CA SER A 196 -11.05 2.45 15.36
C SER A 196 -12.55 2.76 15.34
N VAL A 197 -13.39 1.74 15.07
CA VAL A 197 -14.84 1.92 14.89
C VAL A 197 -15.65 1.58 16.15
N ASP A 198 -16.84 2.19 16.27
CA ASP A 198 -17.80 1.90 17.34
C ASP A 198 -18.24 0.42 17.38
N GLU A 199 -18.75 -0.01 18.53
CA GLU A 199 -19.36 -1.32 18.69
C GLU A 199 -20.52 -1.51 17.71
N ASN A 200 -20.63 -2.73 17.14
CA ASN A 200 -21.66 -3.10 16.17
C ASN A 200 -21.69 -2.20 14.91
N ALA A 201 -20.59 -1.49 14.61
CA ALA A 201 -20.49 -0.65 13.42
C ALA A 201 -20.53 -1.45 12.11
N ILE A 202 -20.82 -0.75 11.01
CA ILE A 202 -20.61 -1.20 9.64
C ILE A 202 -19.38 -0.45 9.13
N ILE A 203 -18.39 -1.16 8.58
CA ILE A 203 -17.24 -0.55 7.92
C ILE A 203 -17.17 -1.01 6.47
N PHE A 204 -17.15 -0.06 5.55
CA PHE A 204 -16.83 -0.30 4.16
C PHE A 204 -15.31 -0.35 3.98
N THR A 205 -14.83 -1.42 3.34
CA THR A 205 -13.43 -1.62 2.95
C THR A 205 -13.35 -1.69 1.43
N TYR A 206 -12.16 -1.54 0.83
CA TYR A 206 -12.06 -1.47 -0.62
C TYR A 206 -11.52 -2.72 -1.29
N GLY A 207 -10.38 -3.23 -0.83
CA GLY A 207 -9.60 -4.23 -1.57
C GLY A 207 -9.18 -5.42 -0.72
N ASP A 208 -8.27 -6.21 -1.27
CA ASP A 208 -7.79 -7.41 -0.61
C ASP A 208 -6.93 -7.08 0.63
N ASN A 209 -6.13 -6.00 0.54
CA ASN A 209 -5.16 -5.59 1.58
C ASN A 209 -5.82 -5.05 2.87
N ASP A 210 -7.04 -4.52 2.80
CA ASP A 210 -7.80 -4.15 4.00
C ASP A 210 -8.78 -5.27 4.39
N THR A 211 -9.53 -5.81 3.44
CA THR A 211 -10.64 -6.74 3.75
C THR A 211 -10.20 -8.08 4.30
N TYR A 212 -9.22 -8.75 3.66
CA TYR A 212 -8.86 -10.10 4.07
C TYR A 212 -8.16 -10.13 5.43
N PRO A 213 -7.25 -9.20 5.77
CA PRO A 213 -6.72 -9.12 7.13
C PRO A 213 -7.81 -8.87 8.17
N LEU A 214 -8.81 -8.03 7.87
CA LEU A 214 -9.95 -7.80 8.77
C LEU A 214 -10.77 -9.08 9.00
N TRP A 215 -11.09 -9.82 7.94
CA TRP A 215 -11.78 -11.10 8.10
C TRP A 215 -10.93 -12.13 8.84
N TYR A 216 -9.63 -12.22 8.56
CA TYR A 216 -8.73 -13.07 9.34
C TYR A 216 -8.75 -12.73 10.83
N ALA A 217 -8.64 -11.44 11.17
CA ALA A 217 -8.69 -10.98 12.55
C ALA A 217 -10.02 -11.32 13.24
N GLN A 218 -11.14 -11.32 12.51
CA GLN A 218 -12.45 -11.70 13.06
C GLN A 218 -12.64 -13.21 13.19
N GLU A 219 -12.33 -13.97 12.15
CA GLU A 219 -12.64 -15.41 12.06
C GLU A 219 -11.62 -16.28 12.80
N VAL A 220 -10.34 -15.87 12.81
CA VAL A 220 -9.25 -16.65 13.41
C VAL A 220 -8.87 -16.09 14.78
N GLU A 221 -8.66 -14.78 14.88
CA GLU A 221 -8.17 -14.14 16.11
C GLU A 221 -9.30 -13.71 17.06
N GLY A 222 -10.56 -13.75 16.60
CA GLY A 222 -11.72 -13.39 17.41
C GLY A 222 -11.83 -11.89 17.76
N ILE A 223 -11.14 -11.02 17.03
CA ILE A 223 -11.08 -9.57 17.30
C ILE A 223 -12.32 -8.90 16.72
N ARG A 224 -13.07 -8.16 17.55
CA ARG A 224 -14.19 -7.29 17.12
C ARG A 224 -15.16 -7.97 16.14
N ARG A 225 -15.63 -9.16 16.54
CA ARG A 225 -16.60 -9.98 15.81
C ARG A 225 -18.00 -9.34 15.67
N ASP A 226 -18.22 -8.22 16.36
CA ASP A 226 -19.40 -7.37 16.29
C ASP A 226 -19.43 -6.47 15.03
N VAL A 227 -18.27 -6.10 14.50
CA VAL A 227 -18.14 -5.17 13.36
C VAL A 227 -18.53 -5.85 12.06
N ARG A 228 -19.38 -5.21 11.25
CA ARG A 228 -19.70 -5.70 9.90
C ARG A 228 -18.74 -5.13 8.87
N VAL A 229 -17.87 -5.97 8.31
CA VAL A 229 -16.98 -5.62 7.21
C VAL A 229 -17.68 -5.82 5.85
N VAL A 230 -17.75 -4.75 5.05
CA VAL A 230 -18.39 -4.74 3.73
C VAL A 230 -17.38 -4.31 2.66
N ASN A 231 -16.99 -5.24 1.80
CA ASN A 231 -16.03 -4.99 0.73
C ASN A 231 -16.71 -4.34 -0.48
N LEU A 232 -16.23 -3.15 -0.86
CA LEU A 232 -16.76 -2.34 -1.96
C LEU A 232 -16.49 -2.93 -3.35
N SER A 233 -15.46 -3.76 -3.52
CA SER A 233 -15.18 -4.46 -4.77
C SER A 233 -16.11 -5.67 -4.97
N LEU A 234 -16.53 -6.32 -3.89
CA LEU A 234 -17.48 -7.44 -3.90
C LEU A 234 -18.94 -6.97 -3.89
N ILE A 235 -19.25 -5.77 -3.36
CA ILE A 235 -20.63 -5.23 -3.37
C ILE A 235 -21.16 -4.86 -4.76
N ALA A 236 -20.36 -5.06 -5.81
CA ALA A 236 -20.78 -4.98 -7.20
C ALA A 236 -21.52 -6.24 -7.72
N VAL A 237 -21.45 -7.37 -7.02
CA VAL A 237 -22.07 -8.64 -7.43
C VAL A 237 -23.23 -9.05 -6.52
N ASP A 238 -24.29 -9.57 -7.13
CA ASP A 238 -25.59 -9.81 -6.49
C ASP A 238 -25.54 -10.82 -5.34
N TRP A 239 -24.75 -11.89 -5.48
CA TRP A 239 -24.57 -12.90 -4.44
C TRP A 239 -23.96 -12.29 -3.16
N TYR A 240 -23.04 -11.33 -3.29
CA TYR A 240 -22.40 -10.70 -2.15
C TYR A 240 -23.36 -9.74 -1.45
N ILE A 241 -24.09 -8.93 -2.24
CA ILE A 241 -25.17 -8.06 -1.70
C ILE A 241 -26.18 -8.91 -0.93
N ASN A 242 -26.58 -10.06 -1.48
CA ASN A 242 -27.52 -10.94 -0.81
C ASN A 242 -26.94 -11.53 0.49
N LYS A 243 -25.64 -11.84 0.53
CA LYS A 243 -24.93 -12.32 1.73
C LYS A 243 -25.00 -11.32 2.89
N LEU A 244 -25.10 -10.00 2.61
CA LEU A 244 -25.23 -8.97 3.64
C LEU A 244 -26.47 -9.12 4.52
N ARG A 245 -27.52 -9.80 4.02
CA ARG A 245 -28.76 -10.09 4.76
C ARG A 245 -28.60 -11.16 5.83
N ASN A 246 -27.46 -11.82 5.91
CA ASN A 246 -27.19 -12.86 6.90
C ASN A 246 -26.44 -12.29 8.09
N LYS A 247 -26.73 -12.80 9.29
CA LYS A 247 -25.87 -12.62 10.47
C LYS A 247 -24.49 -13.22 10.17
N VAL A 248 -23.44 -12.50 10.53
CA VAL A 248 -22.04 -12.94 10.40
C VAL A 248 -21.38 -12.66 11.74
N ASN A 249 -20.81 -13.71 12.36
CA ASN A 249 -20.30 -13.64 13.72
C ASN A 249 -21.32 -13.05 14.71
N ASP A 250 -20.93 -12.06 15.50
CA ASP A 250 -21.80 -11.37 16.45
C ASP A 250 -22.55 -10.20 15.80
N SER A 251 -22.16 -9.81 14.58
CA SER A 251 -22.77 -8.74 13.83
C SER A 251 -24.14 -9.12 13.25
N PRO A 252 -25.23 -8.43 13.63
CA PRO A 252 -26.55 -8.64 13.05
C PRO A 252 -26.56 -8.48 11.53
N ALA A 253 -27.55 -9.10 10.89
CA ALA A 253 -27.81 -8.92 9.46
C ALA A 253 -27.96 -7.43 9.09
N LEU A 254 -27.47 -7.04 7.91
CA LEU A 254 -27.71 -5.71 7.39
C LEU A 254 -29.12 -5.61 6.84
N LYS A 255 -29.76 -4.46 7.09
CA LYS A 255 -31.03 -4.09 6.47
C LYS A 255 -30.75 -3.63 5.04
N LEU A 256 -31.58 -4.09 4.11
CA LEU A 256 -31.55 -3.67 2.71
C LEU A 256 -33.01 -3.54 2.25
N THR A 257 -33.38 -2.34 1.83
CA THR A 257 -34.72 -1.95 1.37
C THR A 257 -35.05 -2.58 0.03
N ILE A 258 -34.08 -2.67 -0.89
CA ILE A 258 -34.25 -3.37 -2.17
C ILE A 258 -34.22 -4.88 -1.88
N PRO A 259 -35.18 -5.71 -2.35
CA PRO A 259 -35.17 -7.16 -2.11
C PRO A 259 -34.08 -7.86 -2.93
N ALA A 260 -33.76 -9.11 -2.62
CA ALA A 260 -32.71 -9.88 -3.29
C ALA A 260 -32.91 -9.96 -4.81
N GLU A 261 -34.15 -10.16 -5.24
CA GLU A 261 -34.59 -10.19 -6.64
C GLU A 261 -34.29 -8.86 -7.36
N GLY A 262 -34.34 -7.74 -6.63
CA GLY A 262 -34.03 -6.41 -7.15
C GLY A 262 -32.57 -6.22 -7.58
N TYR A 263 -31.65 -7.04 -7.08
CA TYR A 263 -30.23 -7.02 -7.46
C TYR A 263 -29.82 -8.18 -8.37
N ARG A 264 -30.64 -9.23 -8.50
CA ARG A 264 -30.29 -10.48 -9.19
C ARG A 264 -29.91 -10.27 -10.66
N GLY A 265 -28.84 -10.93 -11.10
CA GLY A 265 -28.39 -10.90 -12.49
C GLY A 265 -28.01 -9.50 -12.95
N LYS A 266 -28.62 -9.04 -14.06
CA LYS A 266 -28.31 -7.72 -14.66
C LYS A 266 -29.11 -6.55 -14.05
N ASN A 267 -30.00 -6.82 -13.10
CA ASN A 267 -30.81 -5.77 -12.47
C ASN A 267 -29.91 -4.73 -11.80
N LYS A 268 -30.16 -3.45 -12.07
CA LYS A 268 -29.41 -2.32 -11.50
C LYS A 268 -27.90 -2.33 -11.74
N ASN A 269 -27.41 -3.06 -12.76
CA ASN A 269 -26.02 -2.89 -13.21
C ASN A 269 -25.74 -1.42 -13.56
N GLN A 270 -26.73 -0.77 -14.17
CA GLN A 270 -26.78 0.67 -14.42
C GLN A 270 -28.18 1.18 -14.08
N VAL A 271 -28.26 2.29 -13.34
CA VAL A 271 -29.50 3.00 -13.01
C VAL A 271 -29.39 4.43 -13.50
N TYR A 272 -30.11 4.77 -14.57
CA TYR A 272 -29.99 6.04 -15.28
C TYR A 272 -30.80 7.15 -14.61
N PHE A 273 -30.24 8.36 -14.56
CA PHE A 273 -30.98 9.53 -14.11
C PHE A 273 -32.02 9.90 -15.16
N ALA A 274 -33.31 9.74 -14.83
CA ALA A 274 -34.41 10.05 -15.72
C ALA A 274 -35.61 10.54 -14.92
N THR A 275 -35.76 11.86 -14.82
CA THR A 275 -36.91 12.50 -14.19
C THR A 275 -38.21 12.10 -14.93
N PRO A 276 -39.22 11.54 -14.25
CA PRO A 276 -40.53 11.28 -14.83
C PRO A 276 -41.24 12.56 -15.30
N ALA A 277 -42.08 12.45 -16.33
CA ALA A 277 -42.91 13.55 -16.78
C ALA A 277 -43.88 13.97 -15.65
N GLY A 278 -44.01 15.28 -15.42
CA GLY A 278 -44.88 15.85 -14.38
C GLY A 278 -44.26 16.00 -12.99
N ILE A 279 -42.98 15.64 -12.82
CA ILE A 279 -42.20 15.95 -11.62
C ILE A 279 -41.35 17.21 -11.90
N GLU A 280 -41.16 18.07 -10.90
CA GLU A 280 -40.24 19.21 -11.00
C GLU A 280 -38.87 18.75 -11.53
N ASN A 281 -38.17 19.63 -12.24
CA ASN A 281 -36.87 19.24 -12.75
C ASN A 281 -35.89 19.02 -11.58
N ASN A 282 -35.48 17.76 -11.35
CA ASN A 282 -34.48 17.34 -10.37
C ASN A 282 -34.86 17.60 -8.89
N PRO A 283 -36.00 17.06 -8.40
CA PRO A 283 -36.50 17.35 -7.05
C PRO A 283 -35.60 16.70 -6.00
N GLU A 284 -35.37 17.35 -4.87
CA GLU A 284 -34.67 16.70 -3.77
C GLU A 284 -35.55 15.62 -3.11
N ALA A 285 -35.00 14.42 -2.85
CA ALA A 285 -35.76 13.30 -2.29
C ALA A 285 -35.00 12.54 -1.18
N PRO A 286 -35.70 12.03 -0.15
CA PRO A 286 -35.07 11.22 0.88
C PRO A 286 -34.65 9.86 0.32
N ILE A 287 -33.52 9.34 0.80
CA ILE A 287 -32.91 8.08 0.34
C ILE A 287 -33.88 6.90 0.39
N GLU A 288 -34.70 6.80 1.43
CA GLU A 288 -35.72 5.76 1.59
C GLU A 288 -36.75 5.77 0.45
N ALA A 289 -37.20 6.95 0.02
CA ALA A 289 -38.14 7.07 -1.10
C ALA A 289 -37.49 6.66 -2.43
N ILE A 290 -36.20 6.94 -2.60
CA ILE A 290 -35.45 6.56 -3.79
C ILE A 290 -35.22 5.05 -3.86
N LEU A 291 -34.85 4.42 -2.75
CA LEU A 291 -34.69 2.97 -2.66
C LEU A 291 -36.02 2.25 -2.93
N ASN A 292 -37.12 2.76 -2.37
CA ASN A 292 -38.47 2.24 -2.65
C ASN A 292 -38.88 2.45 -4.11
N TYR A 293 -38.61 3.61 -4.70
CA TYR A 293 -38.85 3.86 -6.12
C TYR A 293 -38.11 2.84 -6.99
N MET A 294 -36.85 2.52 -6.68
CA MET A 294 -36.08 1.53 -7.43
C MET A 294 -36.65 0.11 -7.36
N ASN A 295 -37.57 -0.19 -6.44
CA ASN A 295 -38.30 -1.46 -6.38
C ASN A 295 -39.60 -1.44 -7.20
N ASP A 296 -40.08 -0.26 -7.56
CA ASP A 296 -41.34 -0.08 -8.26
C ASP A 296 -41.17 -0.39 -9.76
N PRO A 297 -42.10 -1.15 -10.38
CA PRO A 297 -42.07 -1.37 -11.84
C PRO A 297 -41.95 -0.08 -12.67
N ARG A 298 -42.43 1.06 -12.16
CA ARG A 298 -42.30 2.39 -12.79
C ARG A 298 -40.85 2.87 -12.91
N SER A 299 -39.92 2.35 -12.11
CA SER A 299 -38.50 2.67 -12.27
C SER A 299 -37.88 2.00 -13.49
N ILE A 300 -38.54 1.03 -14.10
CA ILE A 300 -38.07 0.33 -15.29
C ILE A 300 -38.67 1.01 -16.52
N ARG A 301 -37.81 1.53 -17.39
CA ARG A 301 -38.20 2.11 -18.68
C ARG A 301 -37.75 1.21 -19.82
N ASP A 302 -38.37 1.40 -20.98
CA ASP A 302 -38.04 0.75 -22.24
C ASP A 302 -37.58 1.85 -23.21
N ASP A 303 -36.56 1.59 -24.01
CA ASP A 303 -36.04 2.51 -25.02
C ASP A 303 -36.86 2.50 -26.33
N GLY A 304 -37.93 1.70 -26.40
CA GLY A 304 -38.75 1.50 -27.59
C GLY A 304 -38.19 0.45 -28.55
N ALA A 305 -36.95 -0.02 -28.32
CA ALA A 305 -36.33 -1.13 -29.03
C ALA A 305 -36.40 -2.45 -28.23
N GLY A 306 -37.13 -2.46 -27.09
CA GLY A 306 -37.29 -3.61 -26.22
C GLY A 306 -36.18 -3.76 -25.18
N ASN A 307 -35.25 -2.80 -25.08
CA ASN A 307 -34.24 -2.82 -24.01
C ASN A 307 -34.82 -2.16 -22.77
N ARG A 308 -34.92 -2.94 -21.70
CA ARG A 308 -35.39 -2.46 -20.40
C ARG A 308 -34.22 -2.00 -19.53
N PHE A 309 -34.31 -0.81 -18.96
CA PHE A 309 -33.29 -0.24 -18.09
C PHE A 309 -33.88 0.38 -16.83
N ASN A 310 -33.07 0.40 -15.76
CA ASN A 310 -33.48 0.96 -14.47
C ASN A 310 -33.25 2.47 -14.45
N THR A 311 -34.12 3.20 -13.78
CA THR A 311 -34.04 4.66 -13.67
C THR A 311 -34.16 5.14 -12.23
N LEU A 312 -33.71 6.37 -11.98
CA LEU A 312 -34.00 7.12 -10.76
C LEU A 312 -34.46 8.56 -11.11
N PRO A 313 -35.37 9.16 -10.33
CA PRO A 313 -36.08 10.37 -10.75
C PRO A 313 -35.33 11.67 -10.44
N THR A 314 -34.20 11.60 -9.73
CA THR A 314 -33.45 12.78 -9.28
C THR A 314 -31.96 12.50 -9.10
N ARG A 315 -31.16 13.57 -9.18
CA ARG A 315 -29.73 13.61 -8.83
C ARG A 315 -29.48 14.12 -7.41
N ASN A 316 -30.51 14.64 -6.75
CA ASN A 316 -30.45 15.25 -5.43
C ASN A 316 -31.11 14.32 -4.40
N ILE A 317 -30.32 13.51 -3.73
CA ILE A 317 -30.79 12.61 -2.67
C ILE A 317 -30.35 13.21 -1.32
N PHE A 318 -31.06 12.91 -0.23
CA PHE A 318 -30.54 13.15 1.10
C PHE A 318 -30.82 11.99 2.07
N ILE A 319 -29.95 11.83 3.06
CA ILE A 319 -30.17 10.92 4.18
C ILE A 319 -30.88 11.71 5.29
N PRO A 320 -32.08 11.29 5.72
CA PRO A 320 -32.75 11.92 6.85
C PRO A 320 -32.00 11.57 8.16
N ALA A 321 -31.74 12.58 9.00
CA ALA A 321 -31.19 12.37 10.33
C ALA A 321 -32.23 12.74 11.39
N ASN A 322 -32.81 11.71 12.03
CA ASN A 322 -33.64 11.93 13.21
C ASN A 322 -32.74 12.05 14.44
N ARG A 323 -32.57 13.27 14.94
CA ARG A 323 -31.73 13.57 16.10
C ARG A 323 -32.05 12.70 17.31
N ASP A 324 -33.32 12.60 17.69
CA ASP A 324 -33.73 11.88 18.90
C ASP A 324 -33.44 10.38 18.78
N LYS A 325 -33.67 9.81 17.58
CA LYS A 325 -33.35 8.41 17.30
C LYS A 325 -31.84 8.15 17.32
N LEU A 326 -31.04 9.05 16.73
CA LEU A 326 -29.58 8.92 16.73
C LEU A 326 -28.99 9.02 18.14
N ILE A 327 -29.53 9.91 18.99
CA ILE A 327 -29.13 10.01 20.40
C ILE A 327 -29.53 8.75 21.18
N ALA A 328 -30.77 8.28 21.00
CA ALA A 328 -31.27 7.08 21.69
C ALA A 328 -30.44 5.83 21.36
N ASN A 329 -29.87 5.76 20.16
CA ASN A 329 -29.01 4.68 19.70
C ASN A 329 -27.51 4.93 19.95
N GLY A 330 -27.13 6.00 20.68
CA GLY A 330 -25.73 6.31 20.99
C GLY A 330 -24.88 6.75 19.78
N LEU A 331 -25.51 7.11 18.67
CA LEU A 331 -24.84 7.48 17.42
C LEU A 331 -24.45 8.96 17.33
N LEU A 332 -24.83 9.76 18.33
CA LEU A 332 -24.57 11.19 18.40
C LEU A 332 -24.24 11.60 19.83
N SER A 333 -23.14 12.34 20.02
CA SER A 333 -22.73 12.86 21.34
C SER A 333 -23.51 14.13 21.70
N ALA A 334 -23.73 14.41 22.99
CA ALA A 334 -24.43 15.62 23.43
C ALA A 334 -23.75 16.93 22.94
N SER A 335 -22.43 16.95 22.83
CA SER A 335 -21.65 18.07 22.27
C SER A 335 -21.95 18.37 20.81
N ASP A 336 -22.35 17.36 20.03
CA ASP A 336 -22.71 17.53 18.62
C ASP A 336 -24.14 18.06 18.42
N THR A 337 -24.95 18.09 19.49
CA THR A 337 -26.40 18.30 19.38
C THR A 337 -26.84 19.76 19.33
N ILE A 338 -25.95 20.72 19.59
CA ILE A 338 -26.29 22.15 19.57
C ILE A 338 -26.27 22.66 18.12
N ASN A 339 -27.40 22.51 17.43
CA ASN A 339 -27.74 23.10 16.13
C ASN A 339 -26.99 22.60 14.87
N ARG A 340 -26.41 21.40 14.91
CA ARG A 340 -25.65 20.86 13.76
C ARG A 340 -26.37 19.76 12.97
N VAL A 341 -27.29 19.03 13.60
CA VAL A 341 -27.97 17.88 12.96
C VAL A 341 -28.95 18.34 11.89
N GLY A 342 -28.77 17.85 10.67
CA GLY A 342 -29.62 18.15 9.53
C GLY A 342 -29.78 16.96 8.59
N LYS A 343 -30.24 17.23 7.36
CA LYS A 343 -30.20 16.24 6.29
C LYS A 343 -28.78 16.15 5.71
N ILE A 344 -28.34 14.95 5.36
CA ILE A 344 -27.05 14.75 4.69
C ILE A 344 -27.30 14.70 3.17
N PRO A 345 -26.92 15.73 2.39
CA PRO A 345 -27.13 15.75 0.95
C PRO A 345 -26.15 14.82 0.23
N ILE A 346 -26.65 14.14 -0.80
CA ILE A 346 -25.91 13.35 -1.79
C ILE A 346 -26.29 13.92 -3.16
N LYS A 347 -25.38 14.67 -3.77
CA LYS A 347 -25.60 15.35 -5.04
C LYS A 347 -24.74 14.73 -6.13
N PHE A 348 -25.38 14.16 -7.15
CA PHE A 348 -24.67 13.61 -8.30
C PHE A 348 -24.49 14.66 -9.39
N SER A 349 -23.25 14.81 -9.88
CA SER A 349 -22.92 15.70 -11.01
C SER A 349 -23.77 15.40 -12.25
N ASP A 350 -24.10 16.44 -13.03
CA ASP A 350 -24.82 16.30 -14.31
C ASP A 350 -24.05 15.44 -15.32
N SER A 351 -22.72 15.42 -15.24
CA SER A 351 -21.87 14.56 -16.07
C SER A 351 -21.97 13.07 -15.73
N LYS A 352 -22.51 12.71 -14.55
CA LYS A 352 -22.71 11.31 -14.18
C LYS A 352 -24.00 10.80 -14.83
N GLY A 353 -23.88 9.89 -15.81
CA GLY A 353 -25.04 9.40 -16.58
C GLY A 353 -25.92 8.38 -15.84
N TYR A 354 -25.34 7.63 -14.90
CA TYR A 354 -26.02 6.56 -14.17
C TYR A 354 -25.30 6.23 -12.85
N LEU A 355 -25.99 5.52 -11.97
CA LEU A 355 -25.41 4.82 -10.82
C LEU A 355 -25.09 3.37 -11.18
N LEU A 356 -23.98 2.85 -10.68
CA LEU A 356 -23.62 1.44 -10.76
C LEU A 356 -24.28 0.63 -9.63
N LYS A 357 -24.35 -0.70 -9.79
CA LYS A 357 -24.96 -1.61 -8.80
C LYS A 357 -24.37 -1.46 -7.40
N ASP A 358 -23.05 -1.36 -7.31
CA ASP A 358 -22.34 -1.17 -6.05
C ASP A 358 -22.71 0.16 -5.39
N GLU A 359 -22.81 1.26 -6.14
CA GLU A 359 -23.26 2.56 -5.64
C GLU A 359 -24.70 2.50 -5.12
N VAL A 360 -25.59 1.79 -5.82
CA VAL A 360 -26.96 1.54 -5.36
C VAL A 360 -26.97 0.71 -4.08
N ALA A 361 -26.11 -0.30 -3.97
CA ALA A 361 -26.00 -1.12 -2.76
C ALA A 361 -25.40 -0.34 -1.56
N ILE A 362 -24.42 0.53 -1.79
CA ILE A 362 -23.88 1.44 -0.77
C ILE A 362 -24.99 2.36 -0.26
N LEU A 363 -25.77 2.98 -1.16
CA LEU A 363 -26.93 3.79 -0.78
C LEU A 363 -27.96 2.99 0.02
N ASP A 364 -28.24 1.75 -0.37
CA ASP A 364 -29.20 0.90 0.35
C ASP A 364 -28.71 0.54 1.76
N VAL A 365 -27.44 0.14 1.90
CA VAL A 365 -26.84 -0.11 3.22
C VAL A 365 -26.88 1.15 4.09
N ILE A 366 -26.51 2.31 3.54
CA ILE A 366 -26.53 3.57 4.29
C ILE A 366 -27.97 3.93 4.70
N GLY A 367 -28.87 4.05 3.73
CA GLY A 367 -30.25 4.46 3.95
C GLY A 367 -31.02 3.53 4.88
N SER A 368 -30.74 2.22 4.83
CA SER A 368 -31.45 1.23 5.63
C SER A 368 -30.88 1.03 7.05
N ASN A 369 -29.67 1.52 7.35
CA ASN A 369 -28.99 1.22 8.62
C ASN A 369 -28.48 2.45 9.39
N PHE A 370 -28.34 3.63 8.76
CA PHE A 370 -27.71 4.82 9.37
C PHE A 370 -28.34 5.25 10.70
N ALA A 371 -29.65 5.05 10.84
CA ALA A 371 -30.35 5.41 12.06
C ALA A 371 -30.15 4.42 13.23
N ASP A 372 -29.61 3.23 12.97
CA ASP A 372 -29.53 2.13 13.94
C ASP A 372 -28.08 1.69 14.23
N ARG A 373 -27.14 1.99 13.33
CA ARG A 373 -25.73 1.57 13.43
C ARG A 373 -24.80 2.66 12.93
N ALA A 374 -23.63 2.79 13.54
CA ALA A 374 -22.58 3.66 13.03
C ALA A 374 -22.02 3.08 11.72
N ILE A 375 -21.84 3.94 10.71
CA ILE A 375 -21.37 3.56 9.38
C ILE A 375 -20.03 4.24 9.13
N TYR A 376 -19.05 3.46 8.72
CA TYR A 376 -17.69 3.89 8.49
C TYR A 376 -17.22 3.53 7.08
N PHE A 377 -16.27 4.29 6.57
CA PHE A 377 -15.42 3.92 5.45
C PHE A 377 -13.98 3.80 5.95
N ALA A 378 -13.28 2.75 5.53
CA ALA A 378 -11.84 2.66 5.75
C ALA A 378 -11.14 3.83 5.04
N VAL A 379 -10.08 4.39 5.64
CA VAL A 379 -9.29 5.46 5.01
C VAL A 379 -8.60 5.04 3.71
N THR A 380 -8.50 3.72 3.46
CA THR A 380 -7.98 3.08 2.25
C THR A 380 -9.01 2.99 1.11
N CYS A 381 -10.26 3.41 1.33
CA CYS A 381 -11.27 3.40 0.29
C CYS A 381 -10.98 4.39 -0.84
N LYS A 382 -11.53 4.12 -2.03
CA LYS A 382 -11.54 5.08 -3.14
C LYS A 382 -12.50 6.22 -2.87
N ASN A 383 -12.08 7.46 -3.17
CA ASN A 383 -12.85 8.66 -2.86
C ASN A 383 -14.22 8.67 -3.53
N GLU A 384 -14.31 8.14 -4.75
CA GLU A 384 -15.57 8.10 -5.52
C GLU A 384 -16.64 7.23 -4.83
N LYS A 385 -16.23 6.28 -3.98
CA LYS A 385 -17.13 5.40 -3.23
C LYS A 385 -17.76 6.06 -2.00
N LEU A 386 -17.28 7.24 -1.59
CA LEU A 386 -17.96 8.05 -0.57
C LEU A 386 -19.21 8.75 -1.11
N LEU A 387 -19.45 8.72 -2.43
CA LEU A 387 -20.64 9.31 -3.05
C LEU A 387 -20.84 10.81 -2.72
N GLY A 388 -19.75 11.55 -2.53
CA GLY A 388 -19.77 12.97 -2.19
C GLY A 388 -20.04 13.29 -0.72
N LEU A 389 -20.03 12.28 0.16
CA LEU A 389 -20.29 12.44 1.59
C LEU A 389 -19.07 12.99 2.38
N ASN A 390 -18.00 13.43 1.72
CA ASN A 390 -16.73 13.83 2.37
C ASN A 390 -16.91 14.84 3.52
N ASP A 391 -17.74 15.87 3.34
CA ASP A 391 -17.99 16.90 4.35
C ASP A 391 -18.85 16.41 5.54
N TYR A 392 -19.39 15.20 5.45
CA TYR A 392 -20.20 14.55 6.48
C TYR A 392 -19.46 13.37 7.10
N MET A 393 -18.12 13.38 7.05
CA MET A 393 -17.26 12.36 7.66
C MET A 393 -16.66 12.82 8.99
N GLN A 394 -16.29 11.87 9.83
CA GLN A 394 -15.50 12.11 11.02
C GLN A 394 -14.41 11.04 11.10
N MET A 395 -13.15 11.47 11.06
CA MET A 395 -12.01 10.57 11.20
C MET A 395 -11.83 10.18 12.67
N GLU A 396 -11.83 8.87 12.94
CA GLU A 396 -11.73 8.28 14.27
C GLU A 396 -10.61 7.22 14.28
N GLY A 397 -9.38 7.61 13.96
CA GLY A 397 -8.31 6.67 13.61
C GLY A 397 -8.41 6.21 12.15
N LEU A 398 -8.37 4.90 11.90
CA LEU A 398 -8.39 4.34 10.54
C LEU A 398 -9.81 4.25 9.93
N GLY A 399 -10.85 4.66 10.67
CA GLY A 399 -12.23 4.71 10.20
C GLY A 399 -12.74 6.14 10.00
N LEU A 400 -13.41 6.39 8.88
CA LEU A 400 -14.18 7.60 8.60
C LEU A 400 -15.67 7.36 8.86
N ARG A 401 -16.17 7.84 9.98
CA ARG A 401 -17.58 7.73 10.39
C ARG A 401 -18.45 8.71 9.62
N LEU A 402 -19.59 8.25 9.10
CA LEU A 402 -20.64 9.13 8.59
C LEU A 402 -21.37 9.83 9.76
N VAL A 403 -21.45 11.16 9.74
CA VAL A 403 -22.09 11.99 10.77
C VAL A 403 -23.24 12.83 10.18
N PRO A 404 -24.28 13.16 10.97
CA PRO A 404 -25.50 13.82 10.48
C PRO A 404 -25.39 15.34 10.36
N PHE A 405 -24.18 15.87 10.21
CA PHE A 405 -23.90 17.29 10.16
C PHE A 405 -22.68 17.59 9.28
N ASP A 406 -22.63 18.79 8.72
CA ASP A 406 -21.45 19.26 8.01
C ASP A 406 -20.31 19.44 9.03
N SER A 407 -19.28 18.63 8.85
CA SER A 407 -18.11 18.56 9.69
C SER A 407 -16.90 19.31 9.10
N GLY A 408 -17.01 19.78 7.85
CA GLY A 408 -15.97 20.49 7.12
C GLY A 408 -14.76 19.63 6.76
N SER A 409 -14.54 19.37 5.47
CA SER A 409 -13.31 18.72 5.00
C SER A 409 -12.14 19.69 4.98
N ASP A 410 -10.95 19.18 5.32
CA ASP A 410 -9.67 19.87 5.13
C ASP A 410 -9.20 19.70 3.68
N ARG A 411 -9.34 20.75 2.88
CA ARG A 411 -8.99 20.74 1.44
C ARG A 411 -7.48 20.76 1.19
N ASN A 412 -6.66 21.00 2.20
CA ASN A 412 -5.20 20.95 2.06
C ASN A 412 -4.67 19.51 2.12
N LEU A 413 -5.48 18.57 2.62
CA LEU A 413 -5.12 17.15 2.66
C LEU A 413 -5.74 16.43 1.45
N PRO A 414 -4.96 15.58 0.75
CA PRO A 414 -5.44 14.89 -0.43
C PRO A 414 -6.44 13.77 -0.09
N GLY A 415 -7.42 13.58 -0.97
CA GLY A 415 -8.31 12.43 -0.96
C GLY A 415 -9.10 12.25 0.34
N LEU A 416 -9.16 11.01 0.83
CA LEU A 416 -9.94 10.64 2.02
C LEU A 416 -9.37 11.25 3.31
N TYR A 417 -8.06 11.53 3.36
CA TYR A 417 -7.42 12.01 4.59
C TYR A 417 -7.91 13.39 5.02
N GLY A 418 -8.37 14.21 4.06
CA GLY A 418 -9.00 15.50 4.33
C GLY A 418 -10.50 15.42 4.63
N SER A 419 -11.13 14.26 4.51
CA SER A 419 -12.60 14.16 4.60
C SER A 419 -13.09 14.45 6.02
N GLY A 420 -13.99 15.42 6.11
CA GLY A 420 -14.68 15.83 7.32
C GLY A 420 -13.76 16.22 8.48
N ARG A 421 -14.29 16.25 9.70
CA ARG A 421 -13.51 16.61 10.90
C ARG A 421 -12.69 15.44 11.45
N LEU A 422 -11.77 15.73 12.35
CA LEU A 422 -11.05 14.74 13.16
C LEU A 422 -11.67 14.67 14.56
N ASP A 423 -12.00 13.47 15.04
CA ASP A 423 -12.29 13.25 16.46
C ASP A 423 -10.96 13.12 17.21
N ILE A 424 -10.56 14.19 17.88
CA ILE A 424 -9.23 14.31 18.48
C ILE A 424 -9.04 13.32 19.61
N ASP A 425 -9.98 13.23 20.55
CA ASP A 425 -9.83 12.41 21.74
C ASP A 425 -9.90 10.93 21.40
N LYS A 426 -10.84 10.53 20.52
CA LYS A 426 -10.94 9.14 20.08
C LYS A 426 -9.74 8.71 19.25
N THR A 427 -9.28 9.56 18.33
CA THR A 427 -8.07 9.26 17.52
C THR A 427 -6.83 9.19 18.41
N PHE A 428 -6.68 10.10 19.38
CA PHE A 428 -5.57 10.08 20.33
C PHE A 428 -5.57 8.78 21.16
N ASP A 429 -6.71 8.40 21.74
CA ASP A 429 -6.82 7.13 22.48
C ASP A 429 -6.49 5.93 21.58
N ASN A 430 -7.03 5.89 20.35
CA ASN A 430 -6.74 4.81 19.41
C ASN A 430 -5.24 4.68 19.13
N VAL A 431 -4.55 5.78 18.81
CA VAL A 431 -3.11 5.81 18.52
C VAL A 431 -2.27 5.42 19.75
N MET A 432 -2.62 5.93 20.93
CA MET A 432 -1.78 5.79 22.12
C MET A 432 -2.02 4.48 22.88
N THR A 433 -3.23 3.92 22.84
CA THR A 433 -3.61 2.80 23.72
C THR A 433 -4.05 1.54 22.98
N LYS A 434 -4.59 1.66 21.75
CA LYS A 434 -5.18 0.51 21.03
C LYS A 434 -4.35 0.03 19.86
N TRP A 435 -3.66 0.93 19.17
CA TRP A 435 -2.93 0.59 17.96
C TRP A 435 -1.69 -0.26 18.26
N LYS A 436 -1.44 -1.19 17.35
CA LYS A 436 -0.29 -2.09 17.33
C LYS A 436 0.50 -1.92 16.03
N TRP A 437 1.79 -2.20 16.07
CA TRP A 437 2.74 -1.74 15.05
C TRP A 437 3.42 -2.88 14.31
N GLY A 438 2.84 -4.08 14.32
CA GLY A 438 3.34 -5.20 13.53
C GLY A 438 4.69 -5.75 13.98
N ASN A 439 5.06 -5.48 15.23
CA ASN A 439 6.38 -5.64 15.82
C ASN A 439 7.49 -4.77 15.21
N PHE A 440 7.16 -3.81 14.34
CA PHE A 440 8.16 -2.93 13.75
C PHE A 440 8.79 -1.97 14.77
N ASP A 441 8.15 -1.81 15.93
CA ASP A 441 8.60 -1.02 17.07
C ASP A 441 9.51 -1.81 18.04
N THR A 442 9.53 -3.14 17.93
CA THR A 442 10.19 -4.03 18.91
C THR A 442 11.26 -4.94 18.32
N VAL A 443 11.20 -5.22 17.02
CA VAL A 443 12.11 -6.14 16.32
C VAL A 443 12.75 -5.41 15.16
N ASP A 444 14.07 -5.49 15.06
CA ASP A 444 14.83 -5.08 13.88
C ASP A 444 14.57 -6.08 12.75
N THR A 445 13.94 -5.64 11.66
CA THR A 445 13.45 -6.53 10.61
C THR A 445 13.24 -5.81 9.29
N TYR A 446 13.46 -6.53 8.19
CA TYR A 446 13.21 -6.02 6.85
C TYR A 446 11.71 -5.82 6.58
N VAL A 447 11.27 -4.57 6.48
CA VAL A 447 9.88 -4.24 6.15
C VAL A 447 9.71 -4.09 4.64
N ASN A 448 8.99 -5.05 4.04
CA ASN A 448 8.71 -5.00 2.61
C ASN A 448 7.80 -3.81 2.25
N GLY A 449 8.07 -3.15 1.12
CA GLY A 449 7.31 -2.00 0.62
C GLY A 449 5.80 -2.23 0.40
N SER A 450 5.35 -3.49 0.37
CA SER A 450 3.92 -3.83 0.34
C SER A 450 3.13 -3.32 1.55
N TYR A 451 3.78 -3.02 2.68
CA TYR A 451 3.15 -2.37 3.85
C TYR A 451 3.07 -0.84 3.74
N GLY A 452 3.60 -0.25 2.65
CA GLY A 452 3.75 1.20 2.52
C GLY A 452 2.43 1.96 2.58
N ALA A 453 1.33 1.38 2.07
CA ALA A 453 0.02 2.03 2.11
C ALA A 453 -0.53 2.13 3.55
N GLU A 454 -0.37 1.06 4.33
CA GLU A 454 -0.79 0.95 5.73
C GLU A 454 0.02 1.88 6.63
N VAL A 455 1.34 1.89 6.46
CA VAL A 455 2.26 2.80 7.17
C VAL A 455 1.93 4.25 6.84
N THR A 456 1.70 4.56 5.56
CA THR A 456 1.31 5.91 5.12
C THR A 456 -0.02 6.35 5.74
N ALA A 457 -1.02 5.47 5.78
CA ALA A 457 -2.31 5.78 6.39
C ALA A 457 -2.16 6.16 7.87
N MET A 458 -1.44 5.34 8.65
CA MET A 458 -1.17 5.62 10.07
C MET A 458 -0.37 6.93 10.24
N LYS A 459 0.68 7.13 9.43
CA LYS A 459 1.48 8.35 9.42
C LYS A 459 0.64 9.60 9.20
N VAL A 460 -0.22 9.62 8.17
CA VAL A 460 -1.04 10.78 7.83
C VAL A 460 -2.05 11.09 8.93
N ILE A 461 -2.66 10.06 9.54
CA ILE A 461 -3.59 10.25 10.66
C ILE A 461 -2.87 10.85 11.88
N MET A 462 -1.70 10.31 12.26
CA MET A 462 -0.90 10.83 13.36
C MET A 462 -0.43 12.27 13.11
N LEU A 463 -0.07 12.59 11.86
CA LEU A 463 0.31 13.94 11.48
C LEU A 463 -0.88 14.91 11.55
N ARG A 464 -2.05 14.48 11.06
CA ARG A 464 -3.29 15.27 11.15
C ARG A 464 -3.67 15.54 12.61
N LEU A 465 -3.58 14.52 13.47
CA LEU A 465 -3.85 14.63 14.90
C LEU A 465 -2.89 15.60 15.60
N SER A 466 -1.58 15.41 15.43
CA SER A 466 -0.56 16.28 16.04
C SER A 466 -0.67 17.73 15.55
N SER A 467 -1.00 17.94 14.27
CA SER A 467 -1.24 19.27 13.70
C SER A 467 -2.44 19.94 14.36
N LYS A 468 -3.57 19.21 14.52
CA LYS A 468 -4.78 19.74 15.18
C LYS A 468 -4.57 20.04 16.66
N LEU A 469 -3.83 19.19 17.37
CA LEU A 469 -3.44 19.43 18.76
C LEU A 469 -2.57 20.69 18.87
N THR A 470 -1.63 20.89 17.94
CA THR A 470 -0.80 22.10 17.87
C THR A 470 -1.64 23.36 17.58
N GLU A 471 -2.60 23.31 16.66
CA GLU A 471 -3.53 24.42 16.40
C GLU A 471 -4.33 24.81 17.65
N MET A 472 -4.72 23.82 18.46
CA MET A 472 -5.41 23.99 19.73
C MET A 472 -4.49 24.42 20.89
N ARG A 473 -3.19 24.57 20.63
CA ARG A 473 -2.14 24.83 21.64
C ARG A 473 -1.98 23.72 22.68
N ASP A 474 -2.44 22.51 22.38
CA ASP A 474 -2.21 21.31 23.17
C ASP A 474 -0.89 20.65 22.76
N ASN A 475 0.19 21.36 23.05
CA ASN A 475 1.52 20.97 22.60
C ASN A 475 2.04 19.70 23.29
N GLU A 476 1.56 19.40 24.49
CA GLU A 476 1.95 18.19 25.22
C GLU A 476 1.43 16.93 24.50
N ARG A 477 0.13 16.86 24.21
CA ARG A 477 -0.42 15.74 23.44
C ARG A 477 0.13 15.69 22.03
N ALA A 478 0.36 16.85 21.39
CA ALA A 478 0.96 16.89 20.05
C ALA A 478 2.35 16.22 20.03
N ALA A 479 3.20 16.54 21.02
CA ALA A 479 4.51 15.92 21.17
C ALA A 479 4.44 14.42 21.44
N LEU A 480 3.49 13.96 22.27
CA LEU A 480 3.29 12.54 22.53
C LEU A 480 2.98 11.77 21.24
N VAL A 481 2.12 12.31 20.37
CA VAL A 481 1.80 11.69 19.08
C VAL A 481 3.01 11.67 18.15
N ALA A 482 3.78 12.75 18.08
CA ALA A 482 4.99 12.81 17.26
C ALA A 482 6.06 11.82 17.73
N ASN A 483 6.31 11.73 19.03
CA ASN A 483 7.21 10.73 19.59
C ASN A 483 6.69 9.31 19.37
N LYS A 484 5.37 9.09 19.47
CA LYS A 484 4.78 7.78 19.19
C LYS A 484 5.02 7.35 17.74
N TYR A 485 4.99 8.28 16.78
CA TYR A 485 5.32 7.97 15.39
C TYR A 485 6.74 7.43 15.25
N PHE A 486 7.72 8.10 15.87
CA PHE A 486 9.12 7.68 15.78
C PHE A 486 9.44 6.39 16.54
N GLU A 487 8.72 6.11 17.64
CA GLU A 487 8.79 4.83 18.36
C GLU A 487 8.21 3.70 17.50
N SER A 488 7.08 3.96 16.85
CA SER A 488 6.32 2.96 16.10
C SER A 488 6.94 2.63 14.73
N PHE A 489 7.62 3.61 14.13
CA PHE A 489 8.30 3.51 12.84
C PHE A 489 9.76 3.97 12.99
N PRO A 490 10.60 3.17 13.68
CA PRO A 490 11.98 3.55 13.97
C PRO A 490 12.85 3.50 12.70
N HIS A 491 13.93 4.29 12.70
CA HIS A 491 14.77 4.51 11.51
C HIS A 491 15.39 3.23 10.93
N ASN A 492 15.73 2.27 11.78
CA ASN A 492 16.32 0.99 11.38
C ASN A 492 15.37 0.17 10.48
N ASN A 493 14.07 0.20 10.78
CA ASN A 493 13.06 -0.49 9.98
C ASN A 493 12.45 0.40 8.89
N PHE A 494 12.46 1.72 9.09
CA PHE A 494 11.90 2.73 8.20
C PHE A 494 12.88 3.87 8.00
N THR A 495 13.61 3.82 6.88
CA THR A 495 14.54 4.89 6.51
C THR A 495 13.84 6.24 6.56
N TYR A 496 14.48 7.21 7.23
CA TYR A 496 13.93 8.56 7.35
C TYR A 496 14.17 9.33 6.07
N ASP A 497 13.15 10.10 5.69
CA ASP A 497 13.19 11.04 4.58
C ASP A 497 12.55 12.38 5.00
N ALA A 498 12.48 13.33 4.08
CA ALA A 498 11.88 14.64 4.28
C ALA A 498 10.47 14.61 4.91
N SER A 499 9.71 13.54 4.69
CA SER A 499 8.33 13.42 5.16
C SER A 499 8.21 13.25 6.67
N ILE A 500 9.32 13.10 7.43
CA ILE A 500 9.30 13.15 8.90
C ILE A 500 9.47 14.56 9.48
N ILE A 501 9.91 15.54 8.68
CA ILE A 501 10.10 16.94 9.09
C ILE A 501 8.85 17.54 9.75
N PRO A 502 7.61 17.27 9.28
CA PRO A 502 6.41 17.76 9.96
C PRO A 502 6.29 17.29 11.42
N PHE A 503 6.71 16.06 11.76
CA PHE A 503 6.75 15.58 13.15
C PHE A 503 7.85 16.24 13.97
N ILE A 504 9.02 16.49 13.37
CA ILE A 504 10.10 17.26 14.00
C ILE A 504 9.59 18.66 14.37
N ASN A 505 8.90 19.33 13.46
CA ASN A 505 8.31 20.65 13.70
C ASN A 505 7.27 20.65 14.83
N VAL A 506 6.51 19.57 15.00
CA VAL A 506 5.61 19.41 16.15
C VAL A 506 6.41 19.39 17.46
N LEU A 507 7.51 18.63 17.51
CA LEU A 507 8.37 18.56 18.70
C LEU A 507 9.00 19.93 19.03
N LEU A 508 9.46 20.67 18.01
CA LEU A 508 10.00 22.03 18.19
C LEU A 508 8.97 22.98 18.79
N ARG A 509 7.76 23.01 18.25
CA ARG A 509 6.66 23.86 18.75
C ARG A 509 6.25 23.49 20.18
N ALA A 510 6.47 22.25 20.57
CA ALA A 510 6.25 21.75 21.92
C ALA A 510 7.47 21.93 22.84
N ASN A 511 8.53 22.61 22.40
CA ASN A 511 9.79 22.80 23.11
C ASN A 511 10.46 21.48 23.54
N LYS A 512 10.24 20.39 22.79
CA LYS A 512 10.86 19.07 22.99
C LYS A 512 12.13 18.97 22.15
N TYR A 513 13.10 19.84 22.44
CA TYR A 513 14.30 19.99 21.62
C TYR A 513 15.18 18.75 21.60
N ASP A 514 15.37 18.06 22.73
CA ASP A 514 16.23 16.86 22.78
C ASP A 514 15.68 15.72 21.92
N ASP A 515 14.37 15.49 21.97
CA ASP A 515 13.67 14.53 21.10
C ASP A 515 13.83 14.92 19.63
N ALA A 516 13.62 16.21 19.29
CA ALA A 516 13.80 16.70 17.94
C ALA A 516 15.24 16.54 17.43
N LYS A 517 16.26 16.88 18.24
CA LYS A 517 17.69 16.76 17.88
C LYS A 517 18.07 15.32 17.50
N LYS A 518 17.52 14.32 18.21
CA LYS A 518 17.74 12.91 17.88
C LYS A 518 17.32 12.60 16.44
N HIS A 519 16.10 12.99 16.06
CA HIS A 519 15.57 12.68 14.73
C HIS A 519 16.17 13.57 13.63
N ILE A 520 16.49 14.83 13.93
CA ILE A 520 17.22 15.73 13.03
C ILE A 520 18.59 15.14 12.68
N ARG A 521 19.36 14.66 13.66
CA ARG A 521 20.69 14.09 13.42
C ARG A 521 20.62 12.87 12.51
N ILE A 522 19.67 11.97 12.74
CA ILE A 522 19.46 10.78 11.90
C ILE A 522 19.15 11.19 10.46
N LEU A 523 18.18 12.10 10.28
CA LEU A 523 17.80 12.57 8.95
C LEU A 523 18.94 13.33 8.26
N ALA A 524 19.69 14.17 8.98
CA ALA A 524 20.83 14.91 8.43
C ALA A 524 21.95 13.99 7.93
N ILE A 525 22.26 12.92 8.67
CA ILE A 525 23.24 11.91 8.23
C ILE A 525 22.75 11.22 6.96
N ALA A 526 21.49 10.75 6.93
CA ALA A 526 20.92 10.10 5.77
C ALA A 526 20.89 11.03 4.54
N THR A 527 20.45 12.30 4.72
CA THR A 527 20.45 13.31 3.67
C THR A 527 21.86 13.62 3.17
N SER A 528 22.84 13.76 4.06
CA SER A 528 24.25 14.00 3.66
C SER A 528 24.79 12.84 2.80
N GLN A 529 24.54 11.59 3.21
CA GLN A 529 24.92 10.41 2.42
C GLN A 529 24.22 10.37 1.06
N ASN A 530 22.93 10.66 1.01
CA ASN A 530 22.19 10.75 -0.25
C ASN A 530 22.78 11.84 -1.17
N MET A 531 23.12 13.01 -0.63
CA MET A 531 23.72 14.10 -1.40
C MET A 531 25.10 13.71 -1.96
N THR A 532 25.97 13.11 -1.13
CA THR A 532 27.27 12.57 -1.60
C THR A 532 27.07 11.54 -2.72
N PHE A 533 26.09 10.64 -2.57
CA PHE A 533 25.75 9.67 -3.61
C PHE A 533 25.27 10.35 -4.90
N TYR A 534 24.40 11.36 -4.81
CA TYR A 534 23.92 12.08 -6.01
C TYR A 534 25.05 12.78 -6.76
N GLU A 535 26.03 13.34 -6.05
CA GLU A 535 27.20 13.99 -6.64
C GLU A 535 28.14 13.00 -7.33
N SER A 536 28.15 11.73 -6.92
CA SER A 536 28.94 10.68 -7.59
C SER A 536 28.28 10.16 -8.87
N LEU A 537 27.00 10.48 -9.12
CA LEU A 537 26.28 9.99 -10.29
C LEU A 537 26.63 10.78 -11.56
N HIS A 538 26.74 10.06 -12.69
CA HIS A 538 26.75 10.68 -14.00
C HIS A 538 25.44 11.45 -14.25
N GLY A 539 25.52 12.61 -14.92
CA GLY A 539 24.38 13.52 -15.08
C GLY A 539 23.15 12.90 -15.75
N GLU A 540 23.33 11.97 -16.70
CA GLU A 540 22.20 11.25 -17.33
C GLU A 540 21.50 10.29 -16.36
N VAL A 541 22.28 9.58 -15.52
CA VAL A 541 21.77 8.64 -14.51
C VAL A 541 21.03 9.38 -13.41
N LEU A 542 21.61 10.48 -12.92
CA LEU A 542 20.95 11.35 -11.95
C LEU A 542 19.64 11.89 -12.53
N ALA A 543 19.65 12.35 -13.79
CA ALA A 543 18.48 12.90 -14.44
C ALA A 543 17.36 11.87 -14.66
N SER A 544 17.69 10.61 -14.96
CA SER A 544 16.70 9.56 -15.25
C SER A 544 16.10 8.93 -14.00
N SER A 545 16.87 8.80 -12.92
CA SER A 545 16.53 7.92 -11.79
C SER A 545 16.40 8.67 -10.45
N TRP A 546 17.22 9.68 -10.15
CA TRP A 546 17.28 10.32 -8.82
C TRP A 546 17.00 11.83 -8.81
N ARG A 547 16.59 12.41 -9.94
CA ARG A 547 16.40 13.87 -10.06
C ARG A 547 15.44 14.43 -9.03
N ASP A 548 14.31 13.76 -8.84
CA ASP A 548 13.29 14.23 -7.91
C ASP A 548 13.71 13.95 -6.46
N ASP A 549 14.30 12.79 -6.18
CA ASP A 549 14.89 12.45 -4.87
C ASP A 549 15.90 13.52 -4.42
N MET A 550 16.87 13.88 -5.28
CA MET A 550 17.82 14.96 -5.03
C MET A 550 17.12 16.31 -4.75
N ARG A 551 16.05 16.64 -5.48
CA ARG A 551 15.28 17.88 -5.22
C ARG A 551 14.53 17.84 -3.89
N TYR A 552 14.08 16.67 -3.44
CA TYR A 552 13.47 16.52 -2.12
C TYR A 552 14.53 16.65 -1.02
N ASP A 553 15.69 16.03 -1.19
CA ASP A 553 16.77 16.09 -0.21
C ASP A 553 17.44 17.47 -0.13
N LEU A 554 17.60 18.17 -1.26
CA LEU A 554 18.05 19.57 -1.28
C LEU A 554 17.09 20.51 -0.54
N ARG A 555 15.78 20.24 -0.57
CA ARG A 555 14.82 20.98 0.26
C ARG A 555 15.01 20.65 1.73
N SER A 556 15.18 19.36 2.04
CA SER A 556 15.45 18.89 3.41
C SER A 556 16.71 19.51 4.01
N VAL A 557 17.79 19.69 3.22
CA VAL A 557 19.00 20.41 3.64
C VAL A 557 18.65 21.81 4.19
N ASN A 558 17.89 22.59 3.42
CA ASN A 558 17.48 23.94 3.83
C ASN A 558 16.58 23.92 5.07
N ASP A 559 15.62 22.99 5.11
CA ASP A 559 14.69 22.86 6.23
C ASP A 559 15.41 22.46 7.52
N LEU A 560 16.34 21.51 7.48
CA LEU A 560 17.11 21.04 8.63
C LEU A 560 18.01 22.14 9.20
N LEU A 561 18.71 22.90 8.35
CA LEU A 561 19.53 24.03 8.80
C LEU A 561 18.66 25.16 9.39
N SER A 562 17.54 25.48 8.74
CA SER A 562 16.57 26.46 9.23
C SER A 562 16.00 26.07 10.60
N ILE A 563 15.55 24.82 10.74
CA ILE A 563 15.05 24.24 11.99
C ILE A 563 16.12 24.31 13.08
N SER A 564 17.34 23.88 12.77
CA SER A 564 18.44 23.84 13.74
C SER A 564 18.80 25.23 14.26
N SER A 565 18.72 26.26 13.39
CA SER A 565 18.94 27.65 13.78
C SER A 565 17.91 28.19 14.78
N GLN A 566 16.70 27.61 14.82
CA GLN A 566 15.62 28.02 15.72
C GLN A 566 15.74 27.39 17.12
N MET A 567 16.61 26.41 17.32
CA MET A 567 16.71 25.63 18.56
C MET A 567 17.56 26.29 19.65
N GLU A 568 18.06 27.51 19.43
CA GLU A 568 18.91 28.28 20.36
C GLU A 568 20.14 27.49 20.88
N ASP A 569 20.63 26.51 20.11
CA ASP A 569 21.79 25.67 20.43
C ASP A 569 22.87 25.84 19.33
N PRO A 570 23.86 26.71 19.56
CA PRO A 570 24.91 26.99 18.57
C PRO A 570 25.79 25.78 18.25
N ASP A 571 26.02 24.87 19.20
CA ASP A 571 26.85 23.70 18.99
C ASP A 571 26.13 22.69 18.10
N PHE A 572 24.83 22.50 18.32
CA PHE A 572 24.00 21.68 17.45
C PHE A 572 23.87 22.27 16.04
N LEU A 573 23.68 23.58 15.91
CA LEU A 573 23.68 24.23 14.59
C LEU A 573 25.00 24.00 13.86
N LYS A 574 26.14 24.14 14.55
CA LYS A 574 27.47 23.91 13.96
C LYS A 574 27.66 22.46 13.52
N GLU A 575 27.12 21.51 14.28
CA GLU A 575 27.07 20.09 13.89
C GLU A 575 26.30 19.91 12.56
N MET A 576 25.09 20.47 12.47
CA MET A 576 24.25 20.37 11.26
C MET A 576 24.85 21.11 10.06
N GLU A 577 25.48 22.27 10.27
CA GLU A 577 26.25 22.96 9.24
C GLU A 577 27.41 22.10 8.74
N GLY A 578 28.11 21.41 9.65
CA GLY A 578 29.20 20.51 9.29
C GLY A 578 28.77 19.35 8.40
N LEU A 579 27.52 18.89 8.53
CA LEU A 579 26.97 17.80 7.72
C LEU A 579 26.35 18.26 6.39
N LEU A 580 25.75 19.46 6.35
CA LEU A 580 24.81 19.82 5.28
C LEU A 580 25.16 21.10 4.50
N LYS A 581 25.99 21.98 5.06
CA LYS A 581 26.20 23.33 4.51
C LYS A 581 26.85 23.34 3.13
N GLU A 582 27.68 22.34 2.82
CA GLU A 582 28.34 22.22 1.51
C GLU A 582 27.34 22.01 0.36
N TYR A 583 26.19 21.40 0.65
CA TYR A 583 25.13 21.12 -0.32
C TYR A 583 24.15 22.28 -0.50
N MET A 584 24.30 23.38 0.24
CA MET A 584 23.45 24.56 0.03
C MET A 584 23.72 25.14 -1.36
N PRO A 585 22.68 25.46 -2.15
CA PRO A 585 22.87 26.09 -3.44
C PRO A 585 23.62 27.41 -3.23
N SER A 586 24.81 27.54 -3.84
CA SER A 586 25.57 28.78 -3.79
C SER A 586 24.68 29.94 -4.26
N GLN A 587 24.55 31.01 -3.47
CA GLN A 587 23.87 32.25 -3.87
C GLN A 587 24.72 33.03 -4.89
N THR A 588 25.31 32.35 -5.87
CA THR A 588 26.07 32.98 -6.94
C THR A 588 25.11 33.21 -8.09
N PRO A 589 24.82 34.47 -8.49
CA PRO A 589 24.02 34.73 -9.67
C PRO A 589 24.77 34.12 -10.85
N VAL A 590 24.13 33.16 -11.53
CA VAL A 590 24.60 32.68 -12.83
C VAL A 590 24.66 33.91 -13.74
N LYS A 591 25.87 34.38 -14.05
CA LYS A 591 26.07 35.35 -15.12
C LYS A 591 25.68 34.64 -16.42
N ASN A 592 24.69 35.23 -17.08
CA ASN A 592 24.08 34.84 -18.36
C ASN A 592 25.04 34.25 -19.38
#